data_AF-A0A5Q0JRV9-F1
#
_entry.id   AF-A0A5Q0JRV9-F1
#
_cell.length_a   1.000
_cell.length_b   1.000
_cell.length_c   1.000
_cell.angle_alpha   90.00
_cell.angle_beta   90.00
_cell.angle_gamma   90.00
#
_symmetry.space_group_name_H-M   'P 1'
#
loop_
_entity.id
_entity.type
_entity.pdbx_description
1 polymer ?
#
loop_
_entity_poly.entity_id
_entity_poly.type
_entity_poly.pdbx_seq_one_letter_code
_entity_poly.pdbx_strand_id
1 'polypeptide(L)' 'MKDAQDVIREISELTTMIRTKYPELYRFIDEDPITLPATNNPQMSKEIMENYLERLKFIMKQYLDSNKNKKT' A
#
# COMPACT_ATOMS: atom_id res chain seq x y z
N MET A 1 -0.74 -19.52 7.00
CA MET A 1 -0.77 -18.15 7.53
C MET A 1 0.36 -17.39 6.85
N LYS A 2 0.12 -16.25 6.21
CA LYS A 2 1.22 -15.44 5.65
C LYS A 2 2.07 -14.91 6.80
N ASP A 3 3.38 -14.93 6.67
CA ASP A 3 4.26 -14.39 7.71
C ASP A 3 4.25 -12.87 7.66
N ALA A 4 4.55 -12.21 8.78
CA ALA A 4 4.66 -10.75 8.81
C ALA A 4 5.67 -10.23 7.77
N GLN A 5 6.70 -11.03 7.47
CA GLN A 5 7.68 -10.75 6.41
C GLN A 5 7.05 -10.74 5.02
N ASP A 6 6.11 -11.65 4.72
CA ASP A 6 5.42 -11.67 3.43
C ASP A 6 4.58 -10.42 3.23
N VAL A 7 3.88 -9.99 4.28
CA VAL A 7 3.05 -8.78 4.27
C VAL A 7 3.93 -7.54 4.04
N ILE A 8 5.07 -7.45 4.73
CA ILE A 8 6.04 -6.36 4.54
C ILE A 8 6.61 -6.37 3.11
N ARG A 9 6.89 -7.55 2.55
CA ARG A 9 7.37 -7.66 1.17
C ARG A 9 6.32 -7.18 0.18
N GLU A 10 5.07 -7.65 0.32
CA GLU A 10 3.96 -7.20 -0.54
C GLU A 10 3.75 -5.69 -0.45
N ILE A 11 3.79 -5.10 0.76
CA ILE A 11 3.71 -3.65 0.95
C ILE A 11 4.86 -2.94 0.23
N SER A 12 6.09 -3.42 0.39
CA SER A 12 7.29 -2.81 -0.20
C SER A 12 7.28 -2.86 -1.73
N GLU A 13 6.84 -3.99 -2.29
CA GLU A 13 6.68 -4.17 -3.74
C GLU A 13 5.59 -3.25 -4.29
N LEU A 14 4.43 -3.19 -3.63
CA LEU A 14 3.29 -2.42 -4.10
C LEU A 14 3.55 -0.91 -3.99
N THR A 15 4.14 -0.44 -2.89
CA THR A 15 4.57 0.97 -2.74
C THR A 15 5.64 1.35 -3.75
N THR A 16 6.61 0.47 -4.03
CA THR A 16 7.63 0.70 -5.06
C THR A 16 6.99 0.74 -6.46
N MET A 17 6.02 -0.13 -6.74
CA MET A 17 5.28 -0.12 -8.00
C MET A 17 4.49 1.18 -8.16
N ILE A 18 3.82 1.65 -7.10
CA ILE A 18 3.11 2.92 -7.10
C ILE A 18 4.09 4.07 -7.33
N ARG A 19 5.26 4.07 -6.70
CA ARG A 19 6.28 5.13 -6.86
C ARG A 19 6.81 5.22 -8.28
N THR A 20 6.98 4.07 -8.93
CA THR A 20 7.66 3.98 -10.23
C THR A 20 6.69 4.06 -11.40
N LYS A 21 5.49 3.48 -11.29
CA LYS A 21 4.53 3.37 -12.38
C LYS A 21 3.33 4.30 -12.24
N TYR A 22 2.97 4.67 -11.02
CA TYR A 22 1.79 5.49 -10.72
C TYR A 22 2.12 6.58 -9.70
N PRO A 23 3.13 7.44 -9.94
CA PRO A 23 3.51 8.50 -9.00
C PRO A 23 2.33 9.44 -8.68
N GLU A 24 1.35 9.54 -9.57
CA GLU A 24 0.10 10.27 -9.33
C GLU A 24 -0.82 9.61 -8.31
N LEU A 25 -0.56 8.37 -7.89
CA LEU A 25 -1.25 7.72 -6.79
C LEU A 25 -0.68 8.08 -5.42
N TYR A 26 0.55 8.59 -5.36
CA TYR A 26 1.13 9.06 -4.10
C TYR A 26 0.31 10.17 -3.44
N ARG A 27 -0.32 11.05 -4.23
CA ARG A 27 -1.21 12.10 -3.70
C ARG A 27 -2.47 11.57 -3.02
N PHE A 28 -2.86 10.31 -3.29
CA PHE A 28 -3.99 9.65 -2.62
C PHE A 28 -3.51 8.78 -1.45
N ILE A 29 -2.19 8.62 -1.31
CA ILE A 29 -1.53 7.97 -0.18
C ILE A 29 -1.20 9.02 0.91
N ASP A 30 -1.22 10.32 0.60
CA ASP A 30 -0.97 11.45 1.50
C ASP A 30 -1.84 11.43 2.78
N GLU A 31 -1.21 11.07 3.90
CA GLU A 31 -0.74 11.99 4.97
C GLU A 31 -0.37 11.23 6.24
N ASP A 32 -0.67 9.94 6.33
CA ASP A 32 -0.08 9.10 7.36
C ASP A 32 1.20 8.49 6.80
N PRO A 33 2.39 8.99 7.18
CA PRO A 33 3.53 8.14 7.17
C PRO A 33 3.19 7.03 8.18
N ILE A 34 2.60 5.94 7.71
CA ILE A 34 2.89 4.64 8.29
C ILE A 34 4.37 4.46 7.96
N THR A 35 5.20 5.10 8.79
CA THR A 35 6.60 4.83 8.93
C THR A 35 6.62 3.33 9.15
N LEU A 36 6.97 2.56 8.11
CA LEU A 36 7.43 1.19 8.24
C LEU A 36 8.15 1.11 9.57
N PRO A 37 7.76 0.19 10.47
CA PRO A 37 8.21 0.25 11.85
C PRO A 37 9.73 0.15 11.78
N ALA A 38 10.39 1.27 12.00
CA ALA A 38 11.84 1.36 12.05
C ALA A 38 12.23 0.71 13.37
N THR A 39 12.16 -0.63 13.40
CA THR A 39 12.69 -1.54 14.42
C THR A 39 12.29 -1.31 15.89
N ASN A 40 11.56 -0.23 16.22
CA ASN A 40 11.38 0.31 17.56
C ASN A 40 9.91 0.57 17.96
N ASN A 41 8.94 0.31 17.09
CA ASN A 41 7.51 0.45 17.43
C ASN A 41 6.87 -0.95 17.59
N PRO A 42 6.83 -1.51 18.82
CA PRO A 42 6.25 -2.84 19.09
C PRO A 42 4.72 -2.92 18.88
N GLN A 43 4.07 -1.82 18.48
CA GLN A 43 2.63 -1.73 18.26
C GLN A 43 2.20 -1.97 16.81
N MET A 44 3.11 -2.20 15.85
CA MET A 44 2.69 -2.69 14.53
C MET A 44 2.32 -4.17 14.61
N SER A 45 1.07 -4.42 15.02
CA SER A 45 0.48 -5.75 14.89
C SER A 45 0.41 -6.14 13.41
N LYS A 46 0.50 -7.43 13.15
CA LYS A 46 0.28 -8.00 11.81
C LYS A 46 -1.00 -7.47 11.15
N GLU A 47 -2.04 -7.27 11.95
CA GLU A 47 -3.31 -6.70 11.53
C GLU A 47 -3.18 -5.29 10.93
N ILE A 48 -2.35 -4.41 11.52
CA ILE A 48 -2.12 -3.06 10.96
C ILE A 48 -1.43 -3.15 9.61
N MET A 49 -0.46 -4.06 9.46
CA MET A 49 0.23 -4.27 8.18
C MET A 49 -0.72 -4.85 7.12
N GLU A 50 -1.56 -5.82 7.50
CA GLU A 50 -2.57 -6.39 6.59
C GLU A 50 -3.61 -5.35 6.18
N ASN A 51 -4.12 -4.54 7.12
CA ASN A 51 -5.04 -3.44 6.82
C ASN A 51 -4.40 -2.39 5.90
N TYR A 52 -3.13 -2.07 6.09
CA TYR A 52 -2.40 -1.16 5.21
C TYR A 52 -2.27 -1.72 3.78
N LEU A 53 -1.91 -2.99 3.66
CA LEU A 53 -1.81 -3.68 2.38
C LEU A 53 -3.15 -3.68 1.63
N GLU A 54 -4.25 -3.97 2.32
CA GLU A 54 -5.59 -3.96 1.74
C GLU A 54 -6.00 -2.54 1.28
N ARG A 55 -5.66 -1.51 2.06
CA ARG A 55 -5.90 -0.12 1.66
C ARG A 55 -5.16 0.24 0.38
N LEU A 56 -3.88 -0.14 0.27
CA LEU A 56 -3.10 0.13 -0.93
C LEU A 56 -3.65 -0.62 -2.17
N LYS A 57 -4.05 -1.90 -2.00
CA LYS A 57 -4.71 -2.68 -3.06
C LYS A 57 -6.02 -2.04 -3.48
N PHE A 58 -6.80 -1.52 -2.54
CA PHE A 58 -8.06 -0.84 -2.82
C PHE A 58 -7.83 0.42 -3.67
N ILE A 59 -6.88 1.29 -3.29
CA ILE A 59 -6.54 2.50 -4.06
C ILE A 59 -6.14 2.13 -5.49
N MET A 60 -5.29 1.11 -5.64
CA MET A 60 -4.83 0.65 -6.94
C MET A 60 -5.98 0.08 -7.79
N LYS A 61 -6.89 -0.68 -7.17
CA LYS A 61 -8.10 -1.17 -7.84
C LYS A 61 -9.01 -0.01 -8.30
N GLN A 62 -9.31 0.94 -7.41
CA GLN A 62 -10.12 2.11 -7.74
C GLN A 62 -9.51 2.92 -8.88
N TYR A 63 -8.19 3.07 -8.89
CA TYR A 63 -7.49 3.70 -9.98
C TYR A 63 -7.63 2.93 -11.29
N LEU A 64 -7.38 1.61 -11.28
CA LEU A 64 -7.52 0.78 -12.47
C LEU A 64 -8.95 0.81 -13.03
N ASP A 65 -9.96 0.76 -12.17
CA ASP A 65 -11.36 0.83 -12.55
C ASP A 65 -11.72 2.23 -13.10
N SER A 66 -11.25 3.30 -12.45
CA SER A 66 -11.42 4.68 -12.93
C SER A 66 -10.74 4.92 -14.28
N ASN A 67 -9.54 4.35 -14.47
CA ASN A 67 -8.79 4.48 -15.71
C ASN A 67 -9.42 3.67 -16.86
N LYS A 68 -10.06 2.53 -16.55
CA LYS A 68 -10.86 1.77 -17.53
C LYS A 68 -12.08 2.57 -17.98
N ASN A 69 -12.77 3.24 -17.07
CA ASN A 69 -13.97 4.01 -17.40
C ASN A 69 -13.69 5.30 -18.20
N LYS A 70 -12.45 5.82 -18.16
CA LYS A 70 -12.02 6.98 -18.97
C LYS A 70 -11.69 6.66 -20.43
N LYS A 71 -11.73 5.38 -20.84
CA LYS A 71 -11.48 4.94 -22.22
C LYS A 71 -12.77 4.76 -23.05
N THR A 72 -13.90 5.31 -22.62
CA THR A 72 -15.19 5.22 -23.32
C THR A 72 -15.65 6.60 -23.77
#